data_AF-A0A8H2RH55-F1
#
_entry.id   AF-A0A8H2RH55-F1
#
_cell.length_a   1.000
_cell.length_b   1.000
_cell.length_c   1.000
_cell.angle_alpha   90.00
_cell.angle_beta   90.00
_cell.angle_gamma   90.00
#
_symmetry.space_group_name_H-M   'P 1'
#
loop_
_entity.id
_entity.type
_entity.pdbx_description
1 polymer ?
#
loop_
_entity_poly.entity_id
_entity_poly.type
_entity_poly.pdbx_seq_one_letter_code
_entity_poly.pdbx_strand_id
1 'polypeptide(L)'
;MNISPITSNSIPNNAWMTSIYEKIKDMRIHQLALPSAHNSGMDRGSVDPISGHWAACQDNIFLTQLNQGARVLDLRIVDNSYKKDTGGSKFPSYKFTDLFQCNHVLNGRNIDQCTLAVRSFAENNRGELVILDIHSFDTGRNLKNSLERFKKKLSQLNHLLIPPAARQLTLAEIKRNYPNNNVIICWNGGAYWDNIRHLWTGKNLTSRADLESFIVNTARKEASTSAMTSLSATVYDPIGGPVRLPRNTTVWAEVFHPQHQVFNIINADFFQDTGIVEQCIALNLARSGQ
;
A
#
# COMPACT_ATOMS: atom_id res chain seq x y z
N MET A 1 20.39 17.92 15.21
CA MET A 1 20.21 18.79 14.03
C MET A 1 18.75 18.75 13.65
N ASN A 2 18.03 19.84 13.90
CA ASN A 2 16.65 20.00 13.42
C ASN A 2 16.69 20.10 11.91
N ILE A 3 15.93 19.25 11.23
CA ILE A 3 15.68 19.39 9.80
C ILE A 3 14.79 20.62 9.66
N SER A 4 15.38 21.77 9.33
CA SER A 4 14.63 22.98 9.03
C SER A 4 13.67 22.71 7.86
N PRO A 5 12.44 23.23 7.87
CA PRO A 5 11.53 23.06 6.75
C PRO A 5 12.12 23.81 5.57
N ILE A 6 12.51 23.08 4.52
CA ILE A 6 12.83 23.68 3.23
C ILE A 6 11.58 24.47 2.81
N THR A 7 11.74 25.78 2.62
CA THR A 7 10.71 26.68 2.06
C THR A 7 10.27 26.13 0.71
N SER A 8 9.12 25.47 0.66
CA SER A 8 8.65 24.75 -0.51
C SER A 8 7.76 25.64 -1.37
N ASN A 9 8.10 25.75 -2.65
CA ASN A 9 7.05 25.57 -3.64
C ASN A 9 6.44 24.20 -3.30
N SER A 10 5.18 24.18 -2.85
CA SER A 10 4.57 22.99 -2.26
C SER A 10 4.72 21.81 -3.23
N ILE A 11 5.50 20.80 -2.84
CA ILE A 11 5.64 19.58 -3.63
C ILE A 11 4.24 18.96 -3.73
N PRO A 12 3.67 18.80 -4.93
CA PRO A 12 2.33 18.25 -5.09
C PRO A 12 2.32 16.79 -4.70
N ASN A 13 1.45 16.39 -3.76
CA ASN A 13 1.39 15.03 -3.25
C ASN A 13 1.10 13.99 -4.35
N ASN A 14 0.30 14.34 -5.37
CA ASN A 14 0.02 13.43 -6.48
C ASN A 14 1.18 13.26 -7.46
N ALA A 15 2.23 14.09 -7.38
CA ALA A 15 3.38 14.08 -8.30
C ALA A 15 4.72 14.31 -7.57
N TRP A 16 4.84 13.84 -6.32
CA TRP A 16 6.01 14.13 -5.50
C TRP A 16 7.28 13.44 -6.00
N MET A 17 7.20 12.21 -6.52
CA MET A 17 8.37 11.50 -7.03
C MET A 17 8.94 12.20 -8.27
N THR A 18 8.05 12.67 -9.14
CA THR A 18 8.37 13.48 -10.32
C THR A 18 9.05 14.79 -9.90
N SER A 19 8.50 15.44 -8.88
CA SER A 19 9.01 16.73 -8.38
C SER A 19 10.43 16.63 -7.82
N ILE A 20 10.80 15.49 -7.23
CA ILE A 20 12.14 15.25 -6.68
C ILE A 20 12.98 14.29 -7.55
N TYR A 21 12.53 13.99 -8.77
CA TYR A 21 13.09 12.91 -9.59
C TYR A 21 14.60 13.05 -9.79
N GLU A 22 15.09 14.25 -10.10
CA GLU A 22 16.51 14.48 -10.32
C GLU A 22 17.39 14.15 -9.11
N LYS A 23 16.82 14.15 -7.90
CA LYS A 23 17.51 13.74 -6.67
C LYS A 23 17.45 12.23 -6.48
N ILE A 24 16.32 11.60 -6.75
CA ILE A 24 16.11 10.18 -6.43
C ILE A 24 16.39 9.21 -7.59
N LYS A 25 16.68 9.71 -8.80
CA LYS A 25 16.74 8.89 -10.03
C LYS A 25 17.75 7.73 -9.98
N ASP A 26 18.82 7.87 -9.20
CA ASP A 26 19.87 6.85 -9.07
C ASP A 26 19.58 5.83 -7.95
N MET A 27 18.49 6.02 -7.21
CA MET A 27 18.02 5.07 -6.20
C MET A 27 17.26 3.92 -6.87
N ARG A 28 17.37 2.73 -6.28
CA ARG A 28 16.51 1.57 -6.55
C ARG A 28 15.25 1.65 -5.69
N ILE A 29 14.20 0.94 -6.10
CA ILE A 29 12.89 0.96 -5.40
C ILE A 29 13.01 0.56 -3.92
N HIS A 30 13.82 -0.45 -3.59
CA HIS A 30 14.02 -0.89 -2.21
C HIS A 30 14.80 0.13 -1.34
N GLN A 31 15.41 1.14 -1.94
CA GLN A 31 16.14 2.20 -1.22
C GLN A 31 15.25 3.43 -0.94
N LEU A 32 14.10 3.54 -1.60
CA LEU A 32 13.17 4.65 -1.38
C LEU A 32 12.49 4.54 -0.01
N ALA A 33 12.00 5.65 0.51
CA ALA A 33 10.99 5.72 1.55
C ALA A 33 9.64 5.93 0.86
N LEU A 34 8.71 4.99 1.03
CA LEU A 34 7.43 4.96 0.33
C LEU A 34 6.27 4.98 1.36
N PRO A 35 5.40 6.01 1.30
CA PRO A 35 4.21 6.04 2.14
C PRO A 35 3.19 5.01 1.64
N SER A 36 2.64 4.23 2.56
CA SER A 36 1.68 3.16 2.30
C SER A 36 0.42 3.30 3.13
N ALA A 37 -0.72 3.01 2.52
CA ALA A 37 -2.01 2.93 3.20
C ALA A 37 -2.26 1.48 3.62
N HIS A 38 -2.28 1.22 4.93
CA HIS A 38 -2.55 -0.11 5.50
C HIS A 38 -3.99 -0.52 5.24
N ASN A 39 -4.21 -1.78 4.83
CA ASN A 39 -5.52 -2.28 4.44
C ASN A 39 -6.28 -1.27 3.55
N SER A 40 -5.63 -0.80 2.49
CA SER A 40 -6.03 0.36 1.70
C SER A 40 -7.48 0.32 1.17
N GLY A 41 -8.08 -0.86 1.00
CA GLY A 41 -9.48 -1.00 0.59
C GLY A 41 -10.51 -0.98 1.72
N MET A 42 -10.08 -0.70 2.94
CA MET A 42 -10.91 -0.66 4.16
C MET A 42 -11.11 0.79 4.60
N ASP A 43 -11.70 1.63 3.77
CA ASP A 43 -12.03 2.99 4.16
C ASP A 43 -13.42 3.09 4.81
N ARG A 44 -13.66 4.19 5.54
CA ARG A 44 -14.92 4.48 6.20
C ARG A 44 -16.15 4.39 5.30
N GLY A 45 -16.02 4.71 4.01
CA GLY A 45 -17.11 4.61 3.03
C GLY A 45 -17.31 3.20 2.45
N SER A 46 -16.49 2.23 2.84
CA SER A 46 -16.57 0.83 2.37
C SER A 46 -17.13 -0.14 3.42
N VAL A 47 -17.20 0.28 4.68
CA VAL A 47 -17.66 -0.53 5.81
C VAL A 47 -19.00 -0.01 6.34
N ASP A 48 -19.76 -0.88 6.99
CA ASP A 48 -21.04 -0.54 7.61
C ASP A 48 -20.87 0.55 8.71
N PRO A 49 -21.77 1.55 8.83
CA PRO A 49 -21.61 2.63 9.80
C PRO A 49 -21.64 2.21 11.29
N ILE A 50 -22.30 1.10 11.63
CA ILE A 50 -22.50 0.67 13.02
C ILE A 50 -21.27 -0.11 13.50
N SER A 51 -20.83 -1.09 12.70
CA SER A 51 -19.74 -2.01 13.04
C SER A 51 -18.40 -1.63 12.41
N GLY A 52 -18.40 -0.73 11.43
CA GLY A 52 -17.25 -0.43 10.59
C GLY A 52 -16.08 0.23 11.31
N HIS A 53 -16.28 0.81 12.49
CA HIS A 53 -15.18 1.38 13.26
C HIS A 53 -14.11 0.34 13.65
N TRP A 54 -14.48 -0.94 13.80
CA TRP A 54 -13.54 -2.04 14.08
C TRP A 54 -12.70 -2.45 12.87
N ALA A 55 -13.14 -2.06 11.66
CA ALA A 55 -12.63 -2.55 10.39
C ALA A 55 -11.95 -1.46 9.55
N ALA A 56 -12.44 -0.22 9.63
CA ALA A 56 -11.95 0.90 8.84
C ALA A 56 -10.51 1.26 9.23
N CYS A 57 -9.63 1.17 8.24
CA CYS A 57 -8.22 1.53 8.33
C CYS A 57 -7.92 2.86 7.63
N GLN A 58 -8.81 3.35 6.75
CA GLN A 58 -8.58 4.57 5.96
C GLN A 58 -9.81 5.49 5.97
N ASP A 59 -9.61 6.76 5.64
CA ASP A 59 -10.74 7.69 5.46
C ASP A 59 -11.30 7.68 4.04
N ASN A 60 -10.44 7.40 3.06
CA ASN A 60 -10.73 7.70 1.67
C ASN A 60 -10.49 6.51 0.74
N ILE A 61 -11.08 6.58 -0.46
CA ILE A 61 -10.93 5.58 -1.52
C ILE A 61 -9.51 5.55 -2.10
N PHE A 62 -9.15 4.46 -2.79
CA PHE A 62 -7.81 4.25 -3.39
C PHE A 62 -7.28 5.45 -4.19
N LEU A 63 -8.08 6.03 -5.11
CA LEU A 63 -7.62 7.15 -5.93
C LEU A 63 -7.26 8.37 -5.09
N THR A 64 -8.04 8.66 -4.05
CA THR A 64 -7.76 9.77 -3.13
C THR A 64 -6.49 9.49 -2.33
N GLN A 65 -6.27 8.25 -1.88
CA GLN A 65 -5.02 7.87 -1.20
C GLN A 65 -3.79 8.11 -2.10
N LEU A 66 -3.85 7.71 -3.37
CA LEU A 66 -2.78 7.94 -4.34
C LEU A 66 -2.53 9.43 -4.60
N ASN A 67 -3.61 10.20 -4.82
CA ASN A 67 -3.56 11.66 -5.00
C ASN A 67 -3.02 12.40 -3.78
N GLN A 68 -3.20 11.84 -2.59
CA GLN A 68 -2.67 12.36 -1.32
C GLN A 68 -1.24 11.90 -1.02
N GLY A 69 -0.62 11.10 -1.89
CA GLY A 69 0.81 10.83 -1.85
C GLY A 69 1.19 9.39 -1.55
N ALA A 70 0.24 8.50 -1.23
CA ALA A 70 0.51 7.08 -1.10
C ALA A 70 1.09 6.51 -2.39
N ARG A 71 2.12 5.67 -2.29
CA ARG A 71 2.74 4.97 -3.43
C ARG A 71 2.66 3.45 -3.29
N VAL A 72 2.20 2.96 -2.14
CA VAL A 72 1.91 1.55 -1.91
C VAL A 72 0.49 1.40 -1.37
N LEU A 73 -0.25 0.45 -1.94
CA LEU A 73 -1.57 0.02 -1.48
C LEU A 73 -1.43 -1.39 -0.91
N ASP A 74 -1.57 -1.53 0.40
CA ASP A 74 -1.63 -2.83 1.08
C ASP A 74 -3.04 -3.42 0.89
N LEU A 75 -3.11 -4.58 0.26
CA LEU A 75 -4.34 -5.24 -0.17
C LEU A 75 -4.43 -6.64 0.43
N ARG A 76 -5.49 -6.86 1.22
CA ARG A 76 -5.84 -8.16 1.79
C ARG A 76 -7.12 -8.66 1.15
N ILE A 77 -6.99 -9.57 0.20
CA ILE A 77 -8.06 -9.94 -0.72
C ILE A 77 -8.73 -11.24 -0.30
N VAL A 78 -10.05 -11.26 -0.36
CA VAL A 78 -10.88 -12.46 -0.24
C VAL A 78 -11.76 -12.60 -1.49
N ASP A 79 -11.84 -13.81 -2.02
CA ASP A 79 -12.77 -14.18 -3.09
C ASP A 79 -14.16 -14.52 -2.51
N ASN A 80 -15.02 -13.51 -2.49
CA ASN A 80 -16.44 -13.60 -2.12
C ASN A 80 -17.35 -13.82 -3.33
N SER A 81 -16.82 -14.31 -4.46
CA SER A 81 -17.64 -14.61 -5.65
C SER A 81 -18.77 -15.58 -5.32
N TYR A 82 -19.90 -15.47 -6.00
CA TYR A 82 -21.07 -16.31 -5.70
C TYR A 82 -21.92 -16.58 -6.95
N LYS A 83 -22.72 -17.64 -6.89
CA LYS A 83 -23.79 -17.91 -7.85
C LYS A 83 -25.11 -17.44 -7.26
N LYS A 84 -25.79 -16.53 -7.93
CA LYS A 84 -27.13 -16.07 -7.56
C LYS A 84 -28.14 -16.70 -8.50
N ASP A 85 -29.22 -17.25 -7.94
CA ASP A 85 -30.37 -17.63 -8.75
C ASP A 85 -31.03 -16.37 -9.31
N THR A 86 -31.15 -16.31 -10.63
CA THR A 86 -31.73 -15.22 -11.40
C THR A 86 -33.13 -15.55 -11.94
N GLY A 87 -33.67 -16.73 -11.65
CA GLY A 87 -34.98 -17.14 -12.13
C GLY A 87 -35.73 -17.89 -11.04
N GLY A 88 -36.51 -17.17 -10.22
CA GLY A 88 -37.34 -17.70 -9.13
C GLY A 88 -38.51 -18.58 -9.59
N SER A 89 -38.24 -19.55 -10.47
CA SER A 89 -39.18 -20.46 -11.10
C SER A 89 -38.79 -21.92 -10.81
N LYS A 90 -39.62 -22.87 -11.26
CA LYS A 90 -39.37 -24.33 -11.09
C LYS A 90 -38.03 -24.82 -11.65
N PHE A 91 -37.37 -24.04 -12.50
CA PHE A 91 -36.04 -24.33 -13.06
C PHE A 91 -35.07 -23.19 -12.73
N PRO A 92 -34.23 -23.33 -11.69
CA PRO A 92 -33.33 -22.26 -11.27
C PRO A 92 -32.27 -21.98 -12.34
N SER A 93 -32.05 -20.69 -12.63
CA SER A 93 -31.01 -20.22 -13.54
C SER A 93 -29.96 -19.48 -12.73
N TYR A 94 -28.69 -19.85 -12.81
CA TYR A 94 -27.66 -19.23 -11.97
C TYR A 94 -26.78 -18.26 -12.75
N LYS A 95 -26.64 -17.04 -12.23
CA LYS A 95 -25.62 -16.09 -12.67
C LYS A 95 -24.45 -16.11 -11.70
N PHE A 96 -23.26 -16.39 -12.21
CA PHE A 96 -22.02 -16.24 -11.45
C PHE A 96 -21.60 -14.76 -11.41
N THR A 97 -21.28 -14.27 -10.22
CA THR A 97 -20.80 -12.92 -9.98
C THR A 97 -19.40 -12.99 -9.38
N ASP A 98 -18.42 -12.46 -10.10
CA ASP A 98 -17.05 -12.28 -9.60
C ASP A 98 -17.03 -11.15 -8.57
N LEU A 99 -16.53 -11.43 -7.37
CA LEU A 99 -16.47 -10.47 -6.28
C LEU A 99 -15.21 -10.72 -5.43
N PHE A 100 -14.12 -10.07 -5.80
CA PHE A 100 -12.89 -10.03 -5.01
C PHE A 100 -12.88 -8.74 -4.20
N GLN A 101 -12.83 -8.85 -2.88
CA GLN A 101 -12.93 -7.71 -1.98
C GLN A 101 -11.72 -7.64 -1.06
N CYS A 102 -11.36 -6.42 -0.67
CA CYS A 102 -10.51 -6.21 0.47
C CYS A 102 -11.24 -6.69 1.74
N ASN A 103 -10.50 -7.19 2.71
CA ASN A 103 -11.09 -7.73 3.93
C ASN A 103 -10.23 -7.41 5.16
N HIS A 104 -10.90 -6.88 6.18
CA HIS A 104 -10.35 -6.71 7.53
C HIS A 104 -11.51 -6.67 8.51
N VAL A 105 -11.77 -7.79 9.20
CA VAL A 105 -12.97 -8.04 10.04
C VAL A 105 -14.29 -8.06 9.24
N LEU A 106 -14.47 -7.10 8.33
CA LEU A 106 -15.57 -6.95 7.39
C LEU A 106 -15.04 -6.92 5.95
N ASN A 107 -15.96 -7.07 5.00
CA ASN A 107 -15.67 -6.87 3.58
C ASN A 107 -15.60 -5.37 3.26
N GLY A 108 -14.55 -4.95 2.57
CA GLY A 108 -14.35 -3.60 2.06
C GLY A 108 -14.52 -3.52 0.54
N ARG A 109 -13.72 -2.63 -0.07
CA ARG A 109 -13.80 -2.31 -1.50
C ARG A 109 -13.45 -3.48 -2.41
N ASN A 110 -14.07 -3.48 -3.60
CA ASN A 110 -13.80 -4.46 -4.65
C ASN A 110 -12.45 -4.14 -5.36
N ILE A 111 -11.72 -5.18 -5.76
CA ILE A 111 -10.49 -5.04 -6.56
C ILE A 111 -10.71 -4.27 -7.86
N ASP A 112 -11.89 -4.35 -8.49
CA ASP A 112 -12.21 -3.61 -9.72
C ASP A 112 -12.13 -2.10 -9.50
N GLN A 113 -12.48 -1.62 -8.31
CA GLN A 113 -12.33 -0.21 -7.94
C GLN A 113 -10.86 0.16 -7.75
N CYS A 114 -10.06 -0.75 -7.20
CA CYS A 114 -8.61 -0.58 -7.05
C CYS A 114 -7.92 -0.51 -8.42
N THR A 115 -8.17 -1.46 -9.33
CA THR A 115 -7.53 -1.49 -10.66
C THR A 115 -7.90 -0.27 -11.49
N LEU A 116 -9.16 0.18 -11.42
CA LEU A 116 -9.60 1.43 -12.06
C LEU A 116 -8.85 2.65 -11.51
N ALA A 117 -8.77 2.78 -10.17
CA ALA A 117 -8.09 3.89 -9.51
C ALA A 117 -6.59 3.92 -9.83
N VAL A 118 -5.93 2.78 -9.76
CA VAL A 118 -4.50 2.62 -10.07
C VAL A 118 -4.23 2.96 -11.52
N ARG A 119 -5.02 2.40 -12.46
CA ARG A 119 -4.89 2.72 -13.89
C ARG A 119 -5.04 4.23 -14.11
N SER A 120 -6.11 4.82 -13.61
CA SER A 120 -6.37 6.25 -13.77
C SER A 120 -5.23 7.11 -13.21
N PHE A 121 -4.74 6.82 -12.00
CA PHE A 121 -3.64 7.57 -11.42
C PHE A 121 -2.33 7.38 -12.20
N ALA A 122 -1.96 6.12 -12.47
CA ALA A 122 -0.69 5.79 -13.10
C ALA A 122 -0.60 6.33 -14.53
N GLU A 123 -1.71 6.31 -15.28
CA GLU A 123 -1.77 6.85 -16.64
C GLU A 123 -1.62 8.38 -16.67
N ASN A 124 -2.21 9.08 -15.70
CA ASN A 124 -2.13 10.53 -15.56
C ASN A 124 -0.83 11.02 -14.91
N ASN A 125 -0.10 10.15 -14.19
CA ASN A 125 1.09 10.50 -13.43
C ASN A 125 2.24 9.54 -13.74
N ARG A 126 2.70 9.51 -15.01
CA ARG A 126 3.72 8.55 -15.50
C ARG A 126 5.07 8.59 -14.79
N GLY A 127 5.38 9.68 -14.09
CA GLY A 127 6.60 9.80 -13.28
C GLY A 127 6.47 9.23 -11.86
N GLU A 128 5.27 8.80 -11.45
CA GLU A 128 5.00 8.25 -10.12
C GLU A 128 4.93 6.74 -10.13
N LEU A 129 5.57 6.10 -9.17
CA LEU A 129 5.48 4.66 -8.95
C LEU A 129 4.22 4.29 -8.15
N VAL A 130 3.51 3.24 -8.53
CA VAL A 130 2.43 2.66 -7.69
C VAL A 130 2.71 1.19 -7.45
N ILE A 131 2.69 0.75 -6.19
CA ILE A 131 2.88 -0.64 -5.80
C ILE A 131 1.56 -1.19 -5.24
N LEU A 132 1.07 -2.28 -5.80
CA LEU A 132 0.00 -3.09 -5.25
C LEU A 132 0.63 -4.23 -4.48
N ASP A 133 0.57 -4.16 -3.16
CA ASP A 133 1.05 -5.20 -2.27
C ASP A 133 -0.12 -6.14 -1.94
N ILE A 134 -0.24 -7.26 -2.66
CA ILE A 134 -1.25 -8.28 -2.38
C ILE A 134 -0.76 -9.11 -1.20
N HIS A 135 -0.85 -8.52 -0.01
CA HIS A 135 -0.29 -9.06 1.22
C HIS A 135 -0.91 -10.41 1.59
N SER A 136 -2.24 -10.55 1.39
CA SER A 136 -2.93 -11.82 1.57
C SER A 136 -3.97 -12.04 0.48
N PHE A 137 -4.16 -13.31 0.11
CA PHE A 137 -5.17 -13.73 -0.85
C PHE A 137 -5.86 -15.00 -0.35
N ASP A 138 -7.14 -14.90 -0.03
CA ASP A 138 -7.98 -16.01 0.37
C ASP A 138 -8.95 -16.37 -0.78
N THR A 139 -8.94 -17.62 -1.22
CA THR A 139 -9.84 -18.15 -2.25
C THR A 139 -11.30 -18.28 -1.78
N GLY A 140 -11.56 -18.00 -0.50
CA GLY A 140 -12.84 -18.17 0.14
C GLY A 140 -13.37 -19.59 -0.06
N ARG A 141 -14.66 -19.70 -0.36
CA ARG A 141 -15.32 -20.99 -0.67
C ARG A 141 -15.18 -21.42 -2.14
N ASN A 142 -14.45 -20.67 -2.97
CA ASN A 142 -14.44 -20.81 -4.44
C ASN A 142 -13.13 -21.41 -4.96
N LEU A 143 -13.01 -22.75 -4.98
CA LEU A 143 -11.68 -23.37 -5.10
C LEU A 143 -11.17 -23.69 -6.52
N LYS A 144 -12.01 -23.72 -7.57
CA LYS A 144 -11.57 -24.31 -8.86
C LYS A 144 -10.93 -23.34 -9.87
N ASN A 145 -11.01 -22.02 -9.68
CA ASN A 145 -10.39 -21.04 -10.61
C ASN A 145 -10.20 -19.63 -10.02
N SER A 146 -10.22 -19.47 -8.69
CA SER A 146 -10.13 -18.15 -8.01
C SER A 146 -8.92 -17.34 -8.47
N LEU A 147 -7.75 -17.97 -8.47
CA LEU A 147 -6.47 -17.37 -8.89
C LEU A 147 -6.54 -16.84 -10.33
N GLU A 148 -7.04 -17.63 -11.28
CA GLU A 148 -7.12 -17.23 -12.69
C GLU A 148 -8.10 -16.09 -12.92
N ARG A 149 -9.25 -16.10 -12.22
CA ARG A 149 -10.20 -14.98 -12.27
C ARG A 149 -9.60 -13.72 -11.67
N PHE A 150 -8.85 -13.82 -10.58
CA PHE A 150 -8.16 -12.68 -9.97
C PHE A 150 -7.06 -12.12 -10.87
N LYS A 151 -6.23 -12.97 -11.47
CA LYS A 151 -5.24 -12.55 -12.49
C LYS A 151 -5.90 -11.80 -13.65
N LYS A 152 -7.08 -12.24 -14.10
CA LYS A 152 -7.86 -11.55 -15.13
C LYS A 152 -8.34 -10.16 -14.69
N LYS A 153 -8.57 -9.93 -13.39
CA LYS A 153 -8.84 -8.58 -12.86
C LYS A 153 -7.57 -7.72 -12.93
N LEU A 154 -6.44 -8.26 -12.48
CA LEU A 154 -5.15 -7.56 -12.49
C LEU A 154 -4.62 -7.28 -13.90
N SER A 155 -4.99 -8.08 -14.91
CA SER A 155 -4.50 -7.93 -16.28
C SER A 155 -4.86 -6.59 -16.94
N GLN A 156 -5.84 -5.88 -16.38
CA GLN A 156 -6.18 -4.51 -16.75
C GLN A 156 -5.00 -3.53 -16.56
N LEU A 157 -4.00 -3.89 -15.75
CA LEU A 157 -2.81 -3.08 -15.47
C LEU A 157 -1.58 -3.53 -16.29
N ASN A 158 -1.68 -4.58 -17.10
CA ASN A 158 -0.51 -5.21 -17.75
C ASN A 158 0.37 -4.25 -18.54
N HIS A 159 -0.22 -3.28 -19.25
CA HIS A 159 0.52 -2.28 -20.03
C HIS A 159 1.23 -1.22 -19.19
N LEU A 160 1.02 -1.22 -17.87
CA LEU A 160 1.65 -0.32 -16.90
C LEU A 160 2.71 -1.02 -16.06
N LEU A 161 2.83 -2.35 -16.16
CA LEU A 161 3.62 -3.14 -15.22
C LEU A 161 5.12 -3.01 -15.43
N ILE A 162 5.83 -2.62 -14.38
CA ILE A 162 7.28 -2.80 -14.29
C ILE A 162 7.52 -4.28 -13.96
N PRO A 163 8.27 -5.05 -14.78
CA PRO A 163 8.43 -6.48 -14.59
C PRO A 163 9.44 -6.82 -13.47
N PRO A 164 9.42 -8.04 -12.90
CA PRO A 164 10.35 -8.46 -11.84
C PRO A 164 11.83 -8.36 -12.20
N ALA A 165 12.16 -8.48 -13.49
CA ALA A 165 13.52 -8.30 -14.00
C ALA A 165 14.08 -6.89 -13.70
N ALA A 166 13.22 -5.90 -13.48
CA ALA A 166 13.60 -4.53 -13.16
C ALA A 166 13.96 -4.31 -11.68
N ARG A 167 13.86 -5.33 -10.81
CA ARG A 167 14.00 -5.18 -9.34
C ARG A 167 15.32 -4.56 -8.87
N GLN A 168 16.40 -4.74 -9.65
CA GLN A 168 17.73 -4.22 -9.33
C GLN A 168 18.06 -2.93 -10.09
N LEU A 169 17.14 -2.43 -10.91
CA LEU A 169 17.34 -1.22 -11.68
C LEU A 169 17.08 0.02 -10.82
N THR A 170 17.79 1.10 -11.12
CA THR A 170 17.49 2.44 -10.57
C THR A 170 16.23 3.02 -11.22
N LEU A 171 15.65 4.06 -10.63
CA LEU A 171 14.52 4.77 -11.23
C LEU A 171 14.83 5.29 -12.65
N ALA A 172 16.04 5.79 -12.88
CA ALA A 172 16.49 6.24 -14.20
C ALA A 172 16.53 5.09 -15.22
N GLU A 173 17.04 3.94 -14.81
CA GLU A 173 17.11 2.75 -15.65
C GLU A 173 15.72 2.19 -15.95
N ILE A 174 14.82 2.17 -14.95
CA ILE A 174 13.41 1.79 -15.14
C ILE A 174 12.76 2.71 -16.16
N LYS A 175 12.88 4.02 -15.99
CA LYS A 175 12.30 5.02 -16.90
C LYS A 175 12.80 4.87 -18.33
N ARG A 176 14.08 4.51 -18.51
CA ARG A 176 14.70 4.28 -19.82
C ARG A 176 14.27 2.96 -20.46
N ASN A 177 14.25 1.88 -19.69
CA ASN A 177 14.06 0.52 -20.21
C ASN A 177 12.57 0.12 -20.32
N TYR A 178 11.70 0.72 -19.50
CA TYR A 178 10.27 0.46 -19.44
C TYR A 178 9.48 1.78 -19.51
N PRO A 179 9.60 2.54 -20.62
CA PRO A 179 8.93 3.83 -20.73
C PRO A 179 7.41 3.65 -20.60
N ASN A 180 6.79 4.53 -19.83
CA ASN A 180 5.36 4.52 -19.48
C ASN A 180 4.91 3.44 -18.48
N ASN A 181 5.79 2.53 -18.06
CA ASN A 181 5.46 1.55 -17.04
C ASN A 181 5.83 2.11 -15.66
N ASN A 182 4.86 2.12 -14.75
CA ASN A 182 4.99 2.74 -13.44
C ASN A 182 4.16 2.05 -12.36
N VAL A 183 3.68 0.83 -12.61
CA VAL A 183 2.95 0.01 -11.65
C VAL A 183 3.74 -1.25 -11.33
N ILE A 184 3.84 -1.60 -10.05
CA ILE A 184 4.38 -2.88 -9.58
C ILE A 184 3.24 -3.64 -8.90
N ILE A 185 3.16 -4.93 -9.15
CA ILE A 185 2.33 -5.85 -8.37
C ILE A 185 3.28 -6.78 -7.64
N CYS A 186 3.15 -6.86 -6.32
CA CYS A 186 3.84 -7.81 -5.46
C CYS A 186 2.84 -8.89 -5.05
N TRP A 187 3.00 -10.10 -5.62
CA TRP A 187 2.11 -11.22 -5.35
C TRP A 187 2.66 -12.55 -5.86
N ASN A 188 2.80 -13.55 -4.99
CA ASN A 188 3.26 -14.90 -5.36
C ASN A 188 2.27 -15.72 -6.21
N GLY A 189 1.08 -15.18 -6.53
CA GLY A 189 0.07 -15.89 -7.31
C GLY A 189 0.32 -15.94 -8.82
N GLY A 190 1.39 -15.35 -9.34
CA GLY A 190 1.69 -15.30 -10.77
C GLY A 190 3.11 -14.82 -11.08
N ALA A 191 3.34 -14.40 -12.34
CA ALA A 191 4.62 -13.82 -12.79
C ALA A 191 4.76 -12.34 -12.39
N TYR A 192 4.60 -12.07 -11.10
CA TYR A 192 4.69 -10.73 -10.50
C TYR A 192 5.94 -10.61 -9.63
N TRP A 193 6.14 -9.45 -8.99
CA TRP A 193 7.25 -9.30 -8.04
C TRP A 193 6.99 -10.16 -6.80
N ASP A 194 8.07 -10.54 -6.12
CA ASP A 194 8.00 -11.27 -4.85
C ASP A 194 7.15 -10.52 -3.83
N ASN A 195 6.49 -11.26 -2.95
CA ASN A 195 5.78 -10.69 -1.80
C ASN A 195 6.70 -9.78 -0.96
N ILE A 196 6.16 -8.65 -0.51
CA ILE A 196 6.87 -7.76 0.40
C ILE A 196 6.88 -8.38 1.80
N ARG A 197 8.04 -8.41 2.45
CA ARG A 197 8.13 -8.81 3.87
C ARG A 197 7.57 -7.70 4.75
N HIS A 198 6.59 -8.03 5.56
CA HIS A 198 6.03 -7.11 6.57
C HIS A 198 6.75 -7.27 7.90
N LEU A 199 7.27 -6.17 8.44
CA LEU A 199 7.78 -6.05 9.80
C LEU A 199 6.61 -5.61 10.67
N TRP A 200 6.14 -6.50 11.53
CA TRP A 200 4.98 -6.26 12.39
C TRP A 200 5.21 -6.86 13.77
N THR A 201 4.48 -6.35 14.76
CA THR A 201 4.66 -6.71 16.18
C THR A 201 4.33 -8.17 16.50
N GLY A 202 3.67 -8.89 15.59
CA GLY A 202 3.11 -10.21 15.83
C GLY A 202 1.85 -10.20 16.70
N LYS A 203 1.32 -9.03 17.05
CA LYS A 203 0.16 -8.86 17.94
C LYS A 203 -1.04 -8.29 17.19
N ASN A 204 -2.21 -8.94 17.34
CA ASN A 204 -3.48 -8.42 16.82
C ASN A 204 -3.93 -7.15 17.56
N LEU A 205 -3.63 -7.07 18.87
CA LEU A 205 -3.86 -5.89 19.70
C LEU A 205 -2.50 -5.26 20.00
N THR A 206 -2.13 -4.26 19.20
CA THR A 206 -0.86 -3.56 19.35
C THR A 206 -1.12 -2.21 19.99
N SER A 207 -0.55 -1.97 21.18
CA SER A 207 -0.54 -0.65 21.80
C SER A 207 0.54 0.25 21.19
N ARG A 208 0.49 1.56 21.45
CA ARG A 208 1.54 2.49 21.02
C ARG A 208 2.91 2.12 21.59
N ALA A 209 2.98 1.76 22.87
CA ALA A 209 4.23 1.39 23.52
C ALA A 209 4.80 0.07 22.95
N ASP A 210 3.94 -0.88 22.60
CA ASP A 210 4.36 -2.10 21.89
C ASP A 210 4.98 -1.78 20.53
N LEU A 211 4.33 -0.89 19.76
CA LEU A 211 4.82 -0.48 18.45
C LEU A 211 6.16 0.25 18.55
N GLU A 212 6.30 1.20 19.47
CA GLU A 212 7.55 1.92 19.70
C GLU A 212 8.69 0.98 20.11
N SER A 213 8.43 0.09 21.07
CA SER A 213 9.40 -0.93 21.49
C SER A 213 9.79 -1.84 20.33
N PHE A 214 8.83 -2.28 19.52
CA PHE A 214 9.09 -3.12 18.34
C PHE A 214 9.97 -2.39 17.31
N ILE A 215 9.68 -1.11 17.02
CA ILE A 215 10.47 -0.31 16.08
C ILE A 215 11.93 -0.23 16.55
N VAL A 216 12.15 0.16 17.80
CA VAL A 216 13.48 0.40 18.36
C VAL A 216 14.27 -0.89 18.52
N ASN A 217 13.65 -1.93 19.06
CA ASN A 217 14.36 -3.13 19.50
C ASN A 217 14.46 -4.21 18.43
N THR A 218 13.54 -4.24 17.45
CA THR A 218 13.41 -5.33 16.48
C THR A 218 13.40 -4.83 15.03
N ALA A 219 12.41 -4.01 14.65
CA ALA A 219 12.16 -3.69 13.23
C ALA A 219 13.38 -3.06 12.54
N ARG A 220 14.11 -2.18 13.22
CA ARG A 220 15.34 -1.56 12.68
C ARG A 220 16.41 -2.58 12.31
N LYS A 221 16.54 -3.67 13.07
CA LYS A 221 17.54 -4.72 12.84
C LYS A 221 17.12 -5.68 11.73
N GLU A 222 15.81 -5.83 11.53
CA GLU A 222 15.23 -6.73 10.54
C GLU A 222 14.98 -6.07 9.18
N ALA A 223 14.99 -4.74 9.10
CA ALA A 223 14.85 -4.00 7.86
C ALA A 223 15.93 -4.41 6.85
N SER A 224 15.50 -4.75 5.64
CA SER A 224 16.41 -5.19 4.59
C SER A 224 17.08 -4.01 3.89
N THR A 225 18.37 -4.16 3.59
CA THR A 225 19.12 -3.21 2.77
C THR A 225 19.10 -3.55 1.28
N SER A 226 18.60 -4.74 0.91
CA SER A 226 18.66 -5.28 -0.46
C SER A 226 17.31 -5.68 -1.06
N ALA A 227 16.23 -5.59 -0.27
CA ALA A 227 14.88 -5.96 -0.68
C ALA A 227 13.84 -5.03 -0.04
N MET A 228 12.66 -4.95 -0.64
CA MET A 228 11.55 -4.16 -0.08
C MET A 228 11.08 -4.78 1.24
N THR A 229 10.86 -3.92 2.23
CA THR A 229 10.25 -4.28 3.52
C THR A 229 9.21 -3.23 3.89
N SER A 230 8.09 -3.69 4.45
CA SER A 230 6.98 -2.85 4.88
C SER A 230 6.87 -2.87 6.39
N LEU A 231 7.09 -1.72 7.04
CA LEU A 231 6.82 -1.57 8.47
C LEU A 231 5.32 -1.35 8.66
N SER A 232 4.66 -2.28 9.36
CA SER A 232 3.30 -2.07 9.85
C SER A 232 3.34 -1.15 11.07
N ALA A 233 3.15 0.15 10.83
CA ALA A 233 3.12 1.20 11.85
C ALA A 233 1.68 1.45 12.30
N THR A 234 1.06 0.43 12.87
CA THR A 234 -0.38 0.41 13.21
C THR A 234 -0.60 0.12 14.70
N VAL A 235 -1.69 0.67 15.24
CA VAL A 235 -2.12 0.50 16.63
C VAL A 235 -3.60 0.12 16.58
N TYR A 236 -4.03 -0.78 17.47
CA TYR A 236 -5.42 -1.25 17.51
C TYR A 236 -5.97 -1.12 18.93
N ASP A 237 -7.06 -0.37 19.07
CA ASP A 237 -7.83 -0.25 20.31
C ASP A 237 -8.93 -1.33 20.33
N PRO A 238 -9.03 -2.16 21.38
CA PRO A 238 -10.00 -3.25 21.43
C PRO A 238 -11.47 -2.81 21.36
N ILE A 239 -11.79 -1.54 21.63
CA ILE A 239 -13.15 -1.01 21.60
C ILE A 239 -13.36 -0.17 20.33
N GLY A 240 -12.37 0.65 19.98
CA GLY A 240 -12.42 1.64 18.91
C GLY A 240 -11.92 1.16 17.56
N GLY A 241 -11.21 0.03 17.49
CA GLY A 241 -10.62 -0.50 16.25
C GLY A 241 -9.25 0.12 15.92
N PRO A 242 -8.89 0.21 14.62
CA PRO A 242 -7.66 0.85 14.18
C PRO A 242 -7.51 2.28 14.72
N VAL A 243 -6.32 2.61 15.22
CA VAL A 243 -6.06 3.89 15.87
C VAL A 243 -5.33 4.84 14.94
N ARG A 244 -5.89 6.05 14.81
CA ARG A 244 -5.24 7.16 14.12
C ARG A 244 -4.01 7.64 14.91
N LEU A 245 -2.85 7.68 14.26
CA LEU A 245 -1.60 8.19 14.83
C LEU A 245 -1.29 9.59 14.28
N PRO A 246 -1.53 10.68 15.04
CA PRO A 246 -1.25 12.03 14.59
C PRO A 246 0.22 12.27 14.24
N ARG A 247 0.49 13.26 13.38
CA ARG A 247 1.83 13.65 12.92
C ARG A 247 2.89 13.83 14.01
N ASN A 248 2.49 14.33 15.19
CA ASN A 248 3.43 14.66 16.28
C ASN A 248 3.63 13.53 17.29
N THR A 249 3.31 12.28 16.93
CA THR A 249 3.52 11.14 17.82
C THR A 249 4.99 10.71 17.86
N THR A 250 5.39 10.18 19.01
CA THR A 250 6.69 9.53 19.24
C THR A 250 6.95 8.38 18.26
N VAL A 251 5.92 7.65 17.84
CA VAL A 251 6.01 6.61 16.80
C VAL A 251 6.68 7.16 15.54
N TRP A 252 6.22 8.30 15.01
CA TRP A 252 6.79 8.86 13.79
C TRP A 252 8.21 9.37 14.00
N ALA A 253 8.53 9.93 15.17
CA ALA A 253 9.90 10.28 15.53
C ALA A 253 10.84 9.05 15.51
N GLU A 254 10.36 7.89 15.95
CA GLU A 254 11.14 6.64 15.90
C GLU A 254 11.23 6.05 14.49
N VAL A 255 10.15 6.10 13.69
CA VAL A 255 10.17 5.63 12.30
C VAL A 255 11.15 6.45 11.44
N PHE A 256 11.18 7.76 11.61
CA PHE A 256 12.00 8.69 10.80
C PHE A 256 13.24 9.19 11.54
N HIS A 257 13.74 8.42 12.53
CA HIS A 257 14.89 8.83 13.33
C HIS A 257 16.12 9.12 12.44
N PRO A 258 16.76 10.30 12.54
CA PRO A 258 17.83 10.71 11.62
C PRO A 258 19.05 9.78 11.57
N GLN A 259 19.32 9.04 12.64
CA GLN A 259 20.44 8.09 12.71
C GLN A 259 20.05 6.65 12.29
N HIS A 260 18.76 6.39 12.02
CA HIS A 260 18.23 5.06 11.73
C HIS A 260 17.28 5.08 10.53
N GLN A 261 17.80 5.52 9.39
CA GLN A 261 17.07 5.71 8.13
C GLN A 261 16.90 4.41 7.33
N VAL A 262 16.36 3.36 7.94
CA VAL A 262 16.38 1.99 7.37
C VAL A 262 15.07 1.53 6.71
N PHE A 263 13.94 2.17 7.00
CA PHE A 263 12.64 1.68 6.51
C PHE A 263 12.38 2.03 5.05
N ASN A 264 11.86 1.08 4.28
CA ASN A 264 11.51 1.25 2.88
C ASN A 264 10.05 1.65 2.71
N ILE A 265 9.10 0.80 3.10
CA ILE A 265 7.67 1.08 3.03
C ILE A 265 7.15 1.35 4.45
N ILE A 266 6.44 2.47 4.65
CA ILE A 266 5.84 2.85 5.94
C ILE A 266 4.33 2.72 5.80
N ASN A 267 3.76 1.70 6.43
CA ASN A 267 2.37 1.29 6.26
C ASN A 267 1.52 1.71 7.45
N ALA A 268 0.57 2.63 7.23
CA ALA A 268 -0.16 3.30 8.30
C ALA A 268 -1.68 3.28 8.07
N ASP A 269 -2.43 3.20 9.17
CA ASP A 269 -3.86 3.50 9.19
C ASP A 269 -4.07 5.03 9.17
N PHE A 270 -5.13 5.47 8.49
CA PHE A 270 -5.55 6.87 8.37
C PHE A 270 -4.39 7.77 7.94
N PHE A 271 -3.66 7.34 6.90
CA PHE A 271 -2.33 7.85 6.61
C PHE A 271 -2.29 9.37 6.37
N GLN A 272 -3.41 9.99 5.98
CA GLN A 272 -3.53 11.44 5.78
C GLN A 272 -3.13 12.27 7.00
N ASP A 273 -3.39 11.77 8.22
CA ASP A 273 -3.18 12.54 9.45
C ASP A 273 -1.81 12.28 10.09
N THR A 274 -1.02 11.41 9.47
CA THR A 274 0.25 10.92 10.01
C THR A 274 1.43 11.80 9.58
N GLY A 275 1.29 12.57 8.50
CA GLY A 275 2.39 13.31 7.88
C GLY A 275 3.52 12.42 7.34
N ILE A 276 3.26 11.13 7.10
CA ILE A 276 4.28 10.19 6.59
C ILE A 276 4.70 10.53 5.15
N VAL A 277 3.84 11.20 4.37
CA VAL A 277 4.15 11.57 2.98
C VAL A 277 5.30 12.56 2.96
N GLU A 278 5.19 13.65 3.71
CA GLU A 278 6.23 14.68 3.81
C GLU A 278 7.52 14.11 4.41
N GLN A 279 7.41 13.22 5.39
CA GLN A 279 8.57 12.58 6.01
C GLN A 279 9.26 11.58 5.07
N CYS A 280 8.51 10.83 4.26
CA CYS A 280 9.09 9.97 3.21
C CYS A 280 9.78 10.80 2.13
N ILE A 281 9.20 11.92 1.69
CA ILE A 281 9.82 12.85 0.74
C ILE A 281 11.14 13.39 1.31
N ALA A 282 11.14 13.88 2.56
CA ALA A 282 12.33 14.40 3.21
C ALA A 282 13.41 13.31 3.38
N LEU A 283 13.01 12.09 3.73
CA LEU A 283 13.92 10.96 3.87
C LEU A 283 14.55 10.55 2.53
N ASN A 284 13.78 10.55 1.45
CA ASN A 284 14.32 10.31 0.10
C ASN A 284 15.34 11.36 -0.31
N LEU A 285 15.07 12.64 -0.03
CA LEU A 285 16.04 13.72 -0.27
C LEU A 285 17.32 13.54 0.56
N ALA A 286 17.19 13.17 1.83
CA ALA A 286 18.34 12.90 2.69
C ALA A 286 19.18 11.71 2.18
N ARG A 287 18.54 10.62 1.74
CA ARG A 287 19.20 9.44 1.17
C ARG A 287 19.90 9.73 -0.16
N SER A 288 19.35 10.61 -0.98
CA SER A 288 19.96 11.00 -2.27
C SER A 288 21.21 11.89 -2.15
N GLY A 289 21.42 12.50 -0.99
CA GLY A 289 22.60 13.33 -0.70
C GLY A 289 23.77 12.57 -0.09
N GLN A 290 23.64 11.25 0.09
CA GLN A 290 24.70 10.34 0.55
C GLN A 290 25.40 9.69 -0.64
#